data_AF-A0A7I0HWX8-F1
#
_entry.id   AF-A0A7I0HWX8-F1
#
_cell.length_a   1.000
_cell.length_b   1.000
_cell.length_c   1.000
_cell.angle_alpha   90.00
_cell.angle_beta   90.00
_cell.angle_gamma   90.00
#
_symmetry.space_group_name_H-M   'P 1'
#
loop_
_entity.id
_entity.type
_entity.pdbx_description
1 polymer ?
#
loop_
_entity_poly.entity_id
_entity_poly.type
_entity_poly.pdbx_seq_one_letter_code
_entity_poly.pdbx_strand_id
1 'polypeptide(L)'
;MLNYISIFCLFLFPMVILPCESFATKTLPPIDHSSKDKSFAEFKAKFVKALKSKDRKSLETFLDKDIHFTFGPESGKKEFLKYFQLMEKPNESDFWNLMNDTIQLGFRQNAEGQMVAPYFFETFPSEYDPFSHYLVIGKNVNVREDASKDSKTLQQLSYQIVRSEADDLDGRRLEKESNCNWKKICTPQGKSGFVCDRFVRSPLDYRAFFEKKKGQWYLTTFVVGD
;
A
#
# COMPACT_ATOMS: atom_id res chain seq x y z
N MET A 1 38.51 28.09 -55.85
CA MET A 1 37.55 27.08 -55.35
C MET A 1 37.72 26.99 -53.83
N LEU A 2 36.83 27.63 -53.07
CA LEU A 2 36.84 27.59 -51.60
C LEU A 2 35.81 26.54 -51.15
N ASN A 3 36.29 25.46 -50.51
CA ASN A 3 35.43 24.44 -49.90
C ASN A 3 34.93 24.94 -48.54
N TYR A 4 33.62 25.15 -48.42
CA TYR A 4 32.95 25.35 -47.14
C TYR A 4 32.62 24.00 -46.51
N ILE A 5 33.26 23.68 -45.39
CA ILE A 5 32.88 22.55 -44.53
C ILE A 5 31.83 23.08 -43.55
N SER A 6 30.56 22.75 -43.79
CA SER A 6 29.49 22.99 -42.81
C SER A 6 29.63 22.02 -41.65
N ILE A 7 30.13 22.50 -40.52
CA ILE A 7 30.11 21.77 -39.24
C ILE A 7 28.68 21.87 -38.69
N PHE A 8 27.94 20.76 -38.77
CA PHE A 8 26.63 20.63 -38.14
C PHE A 8 26.84 20.26 -36.67
N CYS A 9 26.89 21.26 -35.79
CA CYS A 9 26.87 21.03 -34.34
C CYS A 9 25.48 20.52 -33.94
N LEU A 10 25.36 19.19 -33.77
CA LEU A 10 24.25 18.60 -33.03
C LEU A 10 24.36 19.04 -31.57
N PHE A 11 23.59 20.06 -31.19
CA PHE A 11 23.32 20.37 -29.79
C PHE A 11 22.47 19.22 -29.21
N LEU A 12 23.13 18.27 -28.56
CA LEU A 12 22.49 17.37 -27.60
C LEU A 12 22.00 18.24 -26.43
N PHE A 13 20.76 18.74 -26.52
CA PHE A 13 20.09 19.28 -25.35
C PHE A 13 19.92 18.11 -24.36
N PRO A 14 20.53 18.19 -23.15
CA PRO A 14 20.23 17.18 -22.14
C PRO A 14 18.73 17.19 -21.92
N MET A 15 18.11 16.01 -21.96
CA MET A 15 16.70 15.83 -21.62
C MET A 15 16.55 16.23 -20.14
N VAL A 16 16.27 17.51 -19.89
CA VAL A 16 15.99 18.01 -18.55
C VAL A 16 14.64 17.42 -18.16
N ILE A 17 14.67 16.42 -17.28
CA ILE A 17 13.46 15.90 -16.65
C ILE A 17 12.85 17.10 -15.92
N LEU A 18 11.76 17.64 -16.45
CA LEU A 18 11.07 18.77 -15.83
C LEU A 18 10.67 18.35 -14.41
N PRO A 19 10.98 19.16 -13.38
CA PRO A 19 10.61 18.84 -12.02
C PRO A 19 9.09 18.78 -11.94
N CYS A 20 8.57 17.76 -11.28
CA CYS A 20 7.16 17.67 -10.97
C CYS A 20 6.74 18.79 -10.00
N GLU A 21 5.47 19.17 -10.03
CA GLU A 21 4.96 20.19 -9.11
C GLU A 21 5.16 19.77 -7.65
N SER A 22 5.81 20.64 -6.86
CA SER A 22 6.03 20.44 -5.43
C SER A 22 4.72 20.56 -4.64
N PHE A 23 4.65 19.90 -3.50
CA PHE A 23 3.49 19.92 -2.62
C PHE A 23 3.90 19.89 -1.15
N ALA A 24 2.95 20.14 -0.24
CA ALA A 24 3.22 20.17 1.19
C ALA A 24 3.86 18.85 1.66
N THR A 25 4.95 18.94 2.43
CA THR A 25 5.62 17.75 2.95
C THR A 25 4.85 17.20 4.15
N LYS A 26 4.49 15.91 4.09
CA LYS A 26 3.88 15.19 5.20
C LYS A 26 4.51 13.82 5.40
N THR A 27 4.68 13.47 6.67
CA THR A 27 5.13 12.16 7.12
C THR A 27 4.06 11.55 8.03
N LEU A 28 3.75 10.28 7.82
CA LEU A 28 2.81 9.50 8.61
C LEU A 28 3.57 8.34 9.27
N PRO A 29 4.26 8.54 10.41
CA PRO A 29 4.99 7.47 11.07
C PRO A 29 4.03 6.33 11.48
N PRO A 30 4.49 5.06 11.54
CA PRO A 30 3.63 3.93 11.89
C PRO A 30 2.96 4.10 13.24
N ILE A 31 1.68 3.76 13.29
CA ILE A 31 0.90 3.72 14.52
C ILE A 31 0.40 2.29 14.70
N ASP A 32 0.56 1.74 15.90
CA ASP A 32 -0.07 0.48 16.26
C ASP A 32 -0.71 0.59 17.64
N HIS A 33 -2.04 0.78 17.64
CA HIS A 33 -2.87 0.82 18.84
C HIS A 33 -3.26 -0.58 19.35
N SER A 34 -2.86 -1.66 18.67
CA SER A 34 -3.34 -3.00 19.03
C SER A 34 -2.97 -3.44 20.44
N SER A 35 -1.88 -2.91 21.01
CA SER A 35 -1.45 -3.17 22.38
C SER A 35 -2.15 -2.32 23.43
N LYS A 36 -2.90 -1.28 23.04
CA LYS A 36 -3.65 -0.41 23.96
C LYS A 36 -4.89 -1.09 24.56
N ASP A 37 -5.47 -2.03 23.82
CA ASP A 37 -6.53 -2.91 24.33
C ASP A 37 -5.99 -4.34 24.45
N LYS A 38 -5.85 -4.83 25.68
CA LYS A 38 -5.36 -6.18 25.98
C LYS A 38 -6.19 -7.26 25.28
N SER A 39 -7.52 -7.13 25.25
CA SER A 39 -8.40 -8.10 24.61
C SER A 39 -8.23 -8.12 23.09
N PHE A 40 -7.94 -6.97 22.48
CA PHE A 40 -7.62 -6.92 21.05
C PHE A 40 -6.24 -7.50 20.76
N ALA A 41 -5.23 -7.22 21.60
CA ALA A 41 -3.90 -7.81 21.45
C ALA A 41 -3.95 -9.35 21.46
N GLU A 42 -4.73 -9.94 22.38
CA GLU A 42 -4.97 -11.38 22.45
C GLU A 42 -5.71 -11.92 21.22
N PHE A 43 -6.73 -11.20 20.74
CA PHE A 43 -7.42 -11.50 19.48
C PHE A 43 -6.45 -11.49 18.29
N LYS A 44 -5.68 -10.41 18.11
CA LYS A 44 -4.71 -10.22 17.03
C LYS A 44 -3.69 -11.35 17.01
N ALA A 45 -3.18 -11.78 18.18
CA ALA A 45 -2.24 -12.89 18.25
C ALA A 45 -2.85 -14.21 17.71
N LYS A 46 -4.10 -14.52 18.07
CA LYS A 46 -4.81 -15.71 17.58
C LYS A 46 -5.14 -15.59 16.10
N PHE A 47 -5.58 -14.42 15.65
CA PHE A 47 -5.89 -14.12 14.26
C PHE A 47 -4.66 -14.29 13.37
N VAL A 48 -3.53 -13.65 13.72
CA VAL A 48 -2.24 -13.78 13.02
C VAL A 48 -1.77 -15.23 12.98
N LYS A 49 -1.97 -16.00 14.05
CA LYS A 49 -1.65 -17.43 14.04
C LYS A 49 -2.47 -18.17 12.98
N ALA A 50 -3.77 -17.93 12.91
CA ALA A 50 -4.64 -18.54 11.90
C ALA A 50 -4.26 -18.15 10.47
N LEU A 51 -3.86 -16.89 10.24
CA LEU A 51 -3.35 -16.44 8.94
C LEU A 51 -2.08 -17.19 8.54
N LYS A 52 -1.10 -17.28 9.46
CA LYS A 52 0.19 -17.96 9.21
C LYS A 52 0.03 -19.45 8.93
N SER A 53 -0.88 -20.12 9.65
CA SER A 53 -1.17 -21.53 9.43
C SER A 53 -2.20 -21.78 8.32
N LYS A 54 -2.70 -20.72 7.66
CA LYS A 54 -3.80 -20.78 6.68
C LYS A 54 -4.99 -21.60 7.18
N ASP A 55 -5.30 -21.47 8.47
CA ASP A 55 -6.33 -22.27 9.13
C ASP A 55 -7.71 -21.66 8.85
N ARG A 56 -8.35 -22.14 7.79
CA ARG A 56 -9.67 -21.69 7.36
C ARG A 56 -10.74 -21.86 8.43
N LYS A 57 -10.71 -22.96 9.20
CA LYS A 57 -11.72 -23.21 10.24
C LYS A 57 -11.58 -22.20 11.39
N SER A 58 -10.35 -21.93 11.81
CA SER A 58 -10.09 -20.89 12.82
C SER A 58 -10.45 -19.50 12.28
N LEU A 59 -10.10 -19.19 11.02
CA LEU A 59 -10.44 -17.91 10.37
C LEU A 59 -11.93 -17.61 10.49
N GLU A 60 -12.80 -18.58 10.17
CA GLU A 60 -14.25 -18.42 10.21
C GLU A 60 -14.78 -17.95 11.58
N THR A 61 -14.10 -18.28 12.67
CA THR A 61 -14.51 -17.86 14.03
C THR A 61 -14.26 -16.37 14.28
N PHE A 62 -13.32 -15.76 13.56
CA PHE A 62 -13.01 -14.34 13.65
C PHE A 62 -13.87 -13.48 12.72
N LEU A 63 -14.56 -14.07 11.76
CA LEU A 63 -15.41 -13.35 10.81
C LEU A 63 -16.75 -12.99 11.44
N ASP A 64 -17.12 -11.73 11.33
CA ASP A 64 -18.49 -11.31 11.61
C ASP A 64 -19.47 -12.02 10.65
N LYS A 65 -20.71 -12.23 11.11
CA LYS A 65 -21.74 -12.88 10.28
C LYS A 65 -22.12 -12.03 9.06
N ASP A 66 -22.05 -10.70 9.19
CA ASP A 66 -22.41 -9.70 8.19
C ASP A 66 -21.16 -8.97 7.65
N ILE A 67 -20.02 -9.65 7.56
CA ILE A 67 -18.76 -9.05 7.08
C ILE A 67 -18.93 -8.41 5.68
N HIS A 68 -18.40 -7.20 5.50
CA HIS A 68 -18.37 -6.48 4.23
C HIS A 68 -17.00 -6.63 3.56
N PHE A 69 -16.97 -6.79 2.24
CA PHE A 69 -15.72 -7.02 1.51
C PHE A 69 -15.71 -6.49 0.07
N THR A 70 -16.77 -5.80 -0.30
CA THR A 70 -16.97 -5.16 -1.60
C THR A 70 -17.89 -3.95 -1.40
N PHE A 71 -17.87 -3.02 -2.34
CA PHE A 71 -18.86 -1.93 -2.43
C PHE A 71 -20.15 -2.36 -3.15
N GLY A 72 -20.15 -3.57 -3.71
CA GLY A 72 -21.33 -4.23 -4.23
C GLY A 72 -22.30 -4.69 -3.13
N PRO A 73 -23.44 -5.28 -3.52
CA PRO A 73 -24.45 -5.76 -2.58
C PRO A 73 -24.03 -7.02 -1.81
N GLU A 74 -22.96 -7.71 -2.22
CA GLU A 74 -22.53 -8.95 -1.57
C GLU A 74 -21.96 -8.69 -0.17
N SER A 75 -22.44 -9.47 0.81
CA SER A 75 -21.97 -9.40 2.19
C SER A 75 -22.13 -10.75 2.88
N GLY A 76 -21.52 -10.84 4.06
CA GLY A 76 -21.66 -11.97 4.96
C GLY A 76 -20.63 -13.08 4.74
N LYS A 77 -20.50 -13.91 5.77
CA LYS A 77 -19.40 -14.88 5.90
C LYS A 77 -19.26 -15.84 4.73
N LYS A 78 -20.38 -16.37 4.23
CA LYS A 78 -20.37 -17.35 3.13
C LYS A 78 -19.81 -16.74 1.84
N GLU A 79 -20.32 -15.57 1.46
CA GLU A 79 -19.89 -14.89 0.24
C GLU A 79 -18.46 -14.37 0.37
N PHE A 80 -18.05 -13.94 1.56
CA PHE A 80 -16.66 -13.59 1.86
C PHE A 80 -15.70 -14.76 1.58
N LEU A 81 -16.00 -15.94 2.14
CA LEU A 81 -15.16 -17.13 1.96
C LEU A 81 -15.07 -17.54 0.50
N LYS A 82 -16.18 -17.42 -0.25
CA LYS A 82 -16.22 -17.71 -1.68
C LYS A 82 -15.44 -16.68 -2.50
N TYR A 83 -15.61 -15.39 -2.23
CA TYR A 83 -14.92 -14.30 -2.94
C TYR A 83 -13.40 -14.48 -2.88
N PHE A 84 -12.89 -14.83 -1.70
CA PHE A 84 -11.47 -15.09 -1.49
C PHE A 84 -11.04 -16.54 -1.80
N GLN A 85 -11.88 -17.38 -2.40
CA GLN A 85 -11.58 -18.79 -2.73
C GLN A 85 -11.14 -19.65 -1.52
N LEU A 86 -11.59 -19.28 -0.32
CA LEU A 86 -11.28 -19.98 0.93
C LEU A 86 -12.09 -21.27 1.10
N MET A 87 -13.16 -21.46 0.32
CA MET A 87 -13.95 -22.70 0.35
C MET A 87 -13.32 -23.78 -0.53
N GLU A 88 -12.90 -23.40 -1.74
CA GLU A 88 -12.43 -24.31 -2.78
C GLU A 88 -10.93 -24.59 -2.65
N LYS A 89 -10.12 -23.54 -2.44
CA LYS A 89 -8.66 -23.61 -2.44
C LYS A 89 -8.05 -22.78 -1.31
N PRO A 90 -8.38 -23.08 -0.04
CA PRO A 90 -7.96 -22.26 1.10
C PRO A 90 -6.45 -22.03 1.11
N ASN A 91 -5.61 -23.03 0.85
CA ASN A 91 -4.15 -22.85 0.92
C ASN A 91 -3.57 -21.93 -0.16
N GLU A 92 -4.25 -21.80 -1.32
CA GLU A 92 -3.82 -20.98 -2.46
C GLU A 92 -4.42 -19.57 -2.45
N SER A 93 -5.42 -19.32 -1.59
CA SER A 93 -6.09 -18.01 -1.48
C SER A 93 -5.10 -16.87 -1.21
N ASP A 94 -5.21 -15.80 -1.99
CA ASP A 94 -4.43 -14.57 -1.79
C ASP A 94 -4.84 -13.82 -0.53
N PHE A 95 -6.01 -14.11 0.05
CA PHE A 95 -6.50 -13.50 1.29
C PHE A 95 -5.46 -13.53 2.40
N TRP A 96 -4.74 -14.65 2.56
CA TRP A 96 -3.75 -14.78 3.64
C TRP A 96 -2.64 -13.74 3.54
N ASN A 97 -2.14 -13.52 2.32
CA ASN A 97 -1.09 -12.54 2.07
C ASN A 97 -1.65 -11.13 2.16
N LEU A 98 -2.79 -10.86 1.51
CA LEU A 98 -3.44 -9.54 1.51
C LEU A 98 -3.76 -9.08 2.93
N MET A 99 -4.41 -9.93 3.73
CA MET A 99 -4.74 -9.61 5.12
C MET A 99 -3.49 -9.42 5.97
N ASN A 100 -2.49 -10.29 5.85
CA ASN A 100 -1.22 -10.14 6.57
C ASN A 100 -0.53 -8.82 6.21
N ASP A 101 -0.51 -8.49 4.92
CA ASP A 101 0.11 -7.28 4.39
C ASP A 101 -0.60 -6.00 4.84
N THR A 102 -1.93 -6.05 5.00
CA THR A 102 -2.72 -4.97 5.58
C THR A 102 -2.42 -4.80 7.07
N ILE A 103 -2.51 -5.87 7.88
CA ILE A 103 -2.43 -5.75 9.35
C ILE A 103 -1.01 -5.51 9.88
N GLN A 104 0.03 -5.91 9.13
CA GLN A 104 1.42 -5.69 9.55
C GLN A 104 1.83 -4.21 9.50
N LEU A 105 1.08 -3.38 8.77
CA LEU A 105 1.35 -1.94 8.66
C LEU A 105 0.96 -1.18 9.92
N GLY A 106 0.20 -1.80 10.83
CA GLY A 106 -0.20 -1.21 12.09
C GLY A 106 -1.69 -0.87 12.13
N PHE A 107 -2.14 -0.46 13.32
CA PHE A 107 -3.55 -0.24 13.65
C PHE A 107 -3.77 1.15 14.22
N ARG A 108 -4.85 1.80 13.77
CA ARG A 108 -5.40 2.99 14.40
C ARG A 108 -6.77 2.65 14.99
N GLN A 109 -7.01 3.08 16.22
CA GLN A 109 -8.36 3.03 16.78
C GLN A 109 -9.11 4.29 16.35
N ASN A 110 -10.28 4.13 15.73
CA ASN A 110 -11.14 5.24 15.29
C ASN A 110 -12.09 5.71 16.41
N ALA A 111 -12.95 6.68 16.11
CA ALA A 111 -13.85 7.30 17.08
C ALA A 111 -14.92 6.33 17.59
N GLU A 112 -15.32 5.37 16.77
CA GLU A 112 -16.28 4.30 17.06
C GLU A 112 -15.65 3.17 17.90
N GLY A 113 -14.35 3.26 18.18
CA GLY A 113 -13.60 2.26 18.94
C GLY A 113 -13.17 1.04 18.13
N GLN A 114 -13.39 1.03 16.81
CA GLN A 114 -12.92 -0.01 15.90
C GLN A 114 -11.41 0.05 15.79
N MET A 115 -10.76 -1.11 15.65
CA MET A 115 -9.35 -1.19 15.30
C MET A 115 -9.24 -1.31 13.78
N VAL A 116 -8.62 -0.32 13.14
CA VAL A 116 -8.54 -0.22 11.68
C VAL A 116 -7.10 -0.40 11.22
N ALA A 117 -6.91 -1.26 10.22
CA ALA A 117 -5.64 -1.46 9.54
C ALA A 117 -5.79 -1.22 8.04
N PRO A 118 -4.78 -0.67 7.34
CA PRO A 118 -3.56 -0.13 7.91
C PRO A 118 -3.83 1.18 8.66
N TYR A 119 -2.99 1.54 9.64
CA TYR A 119 -3.19 2.75 10.46
C TYR A 119 -3.42 4.03 9.65
N PHE A 120 -2.78 4.12 8.48
CA PHE A 120 -2.83 5.32 7.67
C PHE A 120 -4.17 5.51 6.99
N PHE A 121 -5.04 4.51 6.90
CA PHE A 121 -6.39 4.71 6.38
C PHE A 121 -7.13 5.79 7.20
N GLU A 122 -6.99 5.73 8.53
CA GLU A 122 -7.60 6.69 9.47
C GLU A 122 -6.81 7.99 9.64
N THR A 123 -5.59 8.08 9.09
CA THR A 123 -4.71 9.24 9.29
C THR A 123 -4.21 9.86 8.00
N PHE A 124 -4.65 9.37 6.85
CA PHE A 124 -4.29 9.94 5.56
C PHE A 124 -4.95 11.33 5.45
N PRO A 125 -4.18 12.41 5.24
CA PRO A 125 -4.76 13.75 5.28
C PRO A 125 -5.61 14.03 4.04
N SER A 126 -6.78 14.65 4.25
CA SER A 126 -7.77 14.90 3.19
C SER A 126 -7.33 15.94 2.16
N GLU A 127 -6.27 16.72 2.44
CA GLU A 127 -5.69 17.66 1.47
C GLU A 127 -4.93 16.98 0.32
N TYR A 128 -4.64 15.68 0.44
CA TYR A 128 -4.00 14.90 -0.62
C TYR A 128 -5.05 14.08 -1.36
N ASP A 129 -5.04 14.17 -2.69
CA ASP A 129 -5.89 13.34 -3.54
C ASP A 129 -5.51 11.85 -3.37
N PRO A 130 -6.41 10.99 -2.88
CA PRO A 130 -6.12 9.59 -2.59
C PRO A 130 -5.89 8.72 -3.83
N PHE A 131 -6.24 9.19 -5.03
CA PHE A 131 -5.98 8.48 -6.28
C PHE A 131 -4.54 8.69 -6.79
N SER A 132 -3.97 9.87 -6.53
CA SER A 132 -2.63 10.25 -7.00
C SER A 132 -1.57 10.25 -5.90
N HIS A 133 -1.94 10.29 -4.63
CA HIS A 133 -0.99 10.33 -3.51
C HIS A 133 -0.91 9.00 -2.76
N TYR A 134 0.31 8.62 -2.44
CA TYR A 134 0.67 7.35 -1.85
C TYR A 134 1.57 7.57 -0.65
N LEU A 135 1.59 6.60 0.27
CA LEU A 135 2.49 6.60 1.41
C LEU A 135 3.69 5.70 1.14
N VAL A 136 4.91 6.22 1.33
CA VAL A 136 6.09 5.37 1.52
C VAL A 136 5.99 4.72 2.90
N ILE A 137 5.98 3.40 2.99
CA ILE A 137 5.70 2.66 4.25
C ILE A 137 6.95 2.15 5.00
N GLY A 138 8.15 2.59 4.61
CA GLY A 138 9.42 2.16 5.19
C GLY A 138 10.25 3.30 5.79
N LYS A 139 11.31 2.93 6.50
CA LYS A 139 12.41 3.83 6.89
C LYS A 139 13.50 3.81 5.82
N ASN A 140 14.08 4.98 5.53
CA ASN A 140 15.22 5.15 4.63
C ASN A 140 15.05 4.45 3.28
N VAL A 141 13.84 4.50 2.72
CA VAL A 141 13.53 3.90 1.42
C VAL A 141 14.22 4.70 0.33
N ASN A 142 15.08 4.04 -0.44
CA ASN A 142 15.82 4.65 -1.53
C ASN A 142 14.86 5.06 -2.67
N VAL A 143 14.89 6.34 -3.02
CA VAL A 143 14.39 6.86 -4.30
C VAL A 143 15.57 6.83 -5.27
N ARG A 144 15.38 6.17 -6.40
CA ARG A 144 16.44 5.92 -7.38
C ARG A 144 16.24 6.72 -8.65
N GLU A 145 17.34 6.96 -9.35
CA GLU A 145 17.36 7.71 -10.60
C GLU A 145 16.68 6.95 -11.75
N ASP A 146 16.78 5.62 -11.74
CA ASP A 146 16.18 4.71 -12.71
C ASP A 146 15.51 3.54 -11.98
N ALA A 147 14.63 2.83 -12.69
CA ALA A 147 13.90 1.65 -12.24
C ALA A 147 14.80 0.40 -12.19
N SER A 148 15.86 0.49 -11.40
CA SER A 148 16.80 -0.59 -11.16
C SER A 148 17.37 -0.50 -9.75
N LYS A 149 17.62 -1.66 -9.13
CA LYS A 149 18.21 -1.75 -7.79
C LYS A 149 19.65 -1.22 -7.74
N ASP A 150 20.33 -1.21 -8.88
CA ASP A 150 21.74 -0.80 -9.01
C ASP A 150 21.86 0.68 -9.44
N SER A 151 20.74 1.33 -9.77
CA SER A 151 20.69 2.74 -10.08
C SER A 151 21.03 3.62 -8.87
N LYS A 152 21.61 4.79 -9.15
CA LYS A 152 22.00 5.80 -8.17
C LYS A 152 20.82 6.14 -7.24
N THR A 153 21.10 6.17 -5.94
CA THR A 153 20.13 6.68 -4.96
C THR A 153 20.15 8.21 -4.98
N LEU A 154 19.00 8.82 -5.28
CA LEU A 154 18.81 10.27 -5.31
C LEU A 154 18.56 10.83 -3.92
N GLN A 155 17.76 10.14 -3.12
CA GLN A 155 17.43 10.47 -1.73
C GLN A 155 16.80 9.29 -1.01
N GLN A 156 16.60 9.43 0.30
CA GLN A 156 15.92 8.44 1.14
C GLN A 156 14.70 9.05 1.80
N LEU A 157 13.57 8.34 1.72
CA LEU A 157 12.31 8.76 2.34
C LEU A 157 11.97 7.84 3.51
N SER A 158 11.38 8.42 4.55
CA SER A 158 10.85 7.68 5.69
C SER A 158 9.42 8.08 5.94
N TYR A 159 8.48 7.14 5.76
CA TYR A 159 7.06 7.32 6.07
C TYR A 159 6.41 8.55 5.40
N GLN A 160 6.87 8.94 4.23
CA GLN A 160 6.51 10.21 3.59
C GLN A 160 5.44 10.02 2.52
N ILE A 161 4.52 10.98 2.41
CA ILE A 161 3.56 11.04 1.30
C ILE A 161 4.30 11.47 0.03
N VAL A 162 4.05 10.73 -1.06
CA VAL A 162 4.59 10.97 -2.41
C VAL A 162 3.43 10.99 -3.40
N ARG A 163 3.61 11.63 -4.56
CA ARG A 163 2.63 11.58 -5.65
C ARG A 163 3.09 10.57 -6.70
N SER A 164 2.19 9.72 -7.20
CA SER A 164 2.46 8.88 -8.37
C SER A 164 2.55 9.78 -9.59
N GLU A 165 3.55 9.57 -10.45
CA GLU A 165 3.67 10.31 -11.73
C GLU A 165 3.14 9.53 -12.94
N ALA A 166 2.72 8.28 -12.75
CA ALA A 166 2.14 7.47 -13.79
C ALA A 166 0.66 7.25 -13.49
N ASP A 167 -0.19 8.00 -14.19
CA ASP A 167 -1.44 7.45 -14.69
C ASP A 167 -1.04 6.48 -15.82
N ASP A 168 -1.63 5.29 -15.85
CA ASP A 168 -1.50 4.25 -16.87
C ASP A 168 -0.79 4.67 -18.18
N LEU A 169 0.34 4.03 -18.52
CA LEU A 169 0.90 3.82 -19.88
C LEU A 169 2.43 3.64 -19.81
N ASP A 170 2.85 2.55 -19.17
CA ASP A 170 4.04 1.81 -19.55
C ASP A 170 4.11 0.62 -18.61
N GLY A 171 3.37 -0.45 -18.94
CA GLY A 171 3.48 -1.76 -18.29
C GLY A 171 4.88 -2.40 -18.40
N ARG A 172 5.94 -1.58 -18.47
CA ARG A 172 7.31 -1.95 -18.21
C ARG A 172 7.36 -2.45 -16.76
N ARG A 173 7.27 -3.77 -16.60
CA ARG A 173 8.17 -4.48 -15.68
C ARG A 173 9.59 -4.05 -16.05
N LEU A 174 10.01 -2.92 -15.50
CA LEU A 174 11.38 -2.43 -15.59
C LEU A 174 12.19 -3.41 -14.74
N GLU A 175 12.90 -4.32 -15.41
CA GLU A 175 13.53 -5.53 -14.89
C GLU A 175 12.59 -6.73 -14.58
N LYS A 176 12.64 -7.75 -15.44
CA LYS A 176 12.19 -9.12 -15.09
C LYS A 176 13.02 -9.75 -13.96
N GLU A 177 14.22 -9.22 -13.70
CA GLU A 177 15.22 -9.79 -12.79
C GLU A 177 15.18 -9.23 -11.37
N SER A 178 14.52 -8.08 -11.17
CA SER A 178 14.29 -7.56 -9.82
C SER A 178 12.91 -8.03 -9.35
N ASN A 179 12.81 -8.59 -8.14
CA ASN A 179 11.53 -8.93 -7.49
C ASN A 179 10.77 -7.65 -7.06
N CYS A 180 10.71 -6.66 -7.94
CA CYS A 180 10.29 -5.31 -7.66
C CYS A 180 9.57 -4.74 -8.88
N ASN A 181 8.34 -4.25 -8.71
CA ASN A 181 7.75 -3.39 -9.72
C ASN A 181 8.09 -1.94 -9.35
N TRP A 182 8.89 -1.29 -10.17
CA TRP A 182 9.30 0.08 -9.92
C TRP A 182 8.16 1.05 -10.24
N LYS A 183 7.82 1.91 -9.27
CA LYS A 183 6.89 3.02 -9.43
C LYS A 183 7.67 4.32 -9.60
N LYS A 184 7.32 5.09 -10.63
CA LYS A 184 7.79 6.47 -10.77
C LYS A 184 6.98 7.37 -9.84
N ILE A 185 7.66 8.14 -9.01
CA ILE A 185 7.06 9.01 -8.01
C ILE A 185 7.61 10.42 -8.12
N CYS A 186 6.82 11.38 -7.67
CA CYS A 186 7.20 12.75 -7.36
C CYS A 186 7.29 12.91 -5.84
N THR A 187 8.41 13.41 -5.36
CA THR A 187 8.59 13.76 -3.95
C THR A 187 8.03 15.15 -3.65
N PRO A 188 7.71 15.47 -2.38
CA PRO A 188 7.15 16.77 -2.02
C PRO A 188 8.00 17.96 -2.49
N GLN A 189 9.32 17.77 -2.63
CA GLN A 189 10.27 18.78 -3.11
C GLN A 189 10.30 18.92 -4.64
N GLY A 190 9.38 18.28 -5.38
CA GLY A 190 9.31 18.36 -6.85
C GLY A 190 10.38 17.54 -7.57
N LYS A 191 10.99 16.55 -6.90
CA LYS A 191 11.96 15.64 -7.54
C LYS A 191 11.29 14.32 -7.91
N SER A 192 11.42 13.95 -9.17
CA SER A 192 11.02 12.64 -9.68
C SER A 192 12.06 11.56 -9.37
N GLY A 193 11.61 10.32 -9.25
CA GLY A 193 12.48 9.15 -9.15
C GLY A 193 11.68 7.85 -9.06
N PHE A 194 12.37 6.74 -8.82
CA PHE A 194 11.77 5.41 -8.80
C PHE A 194 11.86 4.77 -7.42
N VAL A 195 10.77 4.16 -6.98
CA VAL A 195 10.69 3.42 -5.71
C VAL A 195 10.02 2.07 -5.98
N CYS A 196 10.46 1.03 -5.28
CA CYS A 196 9.81 -0.27 -5.37
C CYS A 196 8.38 -0.24 -4.83
N ASP A 197 7.42 -0.80 -5.56
CA ASP A 197 6.01 -0.88 -5.18
C ASP A 197 5.78 -1.47 -3.77
N ARG A 198 6.59 -2.45 -3.35
CA ARG A 198 6.50 -3.02 -2.00
C ARG A 198 6.70 -2.00 -0.88
N PHE A 199 7.29 -0.83 -1.16
CA PHE A 199 7.50 0.25 -0.20
C PHE A 199 6.50 1.41 -0.34
N VAL A 200 5.53 1.32 -1.25
CA VAL A 200 4.55 2.38 -1.53
C VAL A 200 3.14 1.80 -1.40
N ARG A 201 2.25 2.48 -0.68
CA ARG A 201 0.86 2.04 -0.50
C ARG A 201 -0.12 3.14 -0.83
N SER A 202 -1.21 2.77 -1.49
CA SER A 202 -2.34 3.67 -1.73
C SER A 202 -3.16 3.80 -0.45
N PRO A 203 -3.72 4.98 -0.13
CA PRO A 203 -4.76 5.08 0.89
C PRO A 203 -6.04 4.30 0.53
N LEU A 204 -6.21 3.93 -0.74
CA LEU A 204 -7.32 3.12 -1.25
C LEU A 204 -7.01 1.62 -1.31
N ASP A 205 -5.82 1.19 -0.86
CA ASP A 205 -5.48 -0.23 -0.74
C ASP A 205 -6.41 -0.94 0.27
N TYR A 206 -6.27 -2.27 0.36
CA TYR A 206 -7.03 -3.08 1.30
C TYR A 206 -7.01 -2.53 2.74
N ARG A 207 -8.20 -2.38 3.31
CA ARG A 207 -8.43 -1.96 4.68
C ARG A 207 -9.27 -2.98 5.44
N ALA A 208 -8.90 -3.22 6.69
CA ALA A 208 -9.53 -4.15 7.60
C ALA A 208 -10.08 -3.42 8.83
N PHE A 209 -11.35 -3.64 9.14
CA PHE A 209 -12.00 -3.11 10.34
C PHE A 209 -12.29 -4.24 11.30
N PHE A 210 -11.93 -4.03 12.56
CA PHE A 210 -12.21 -4.96 13.64
C PHE A 210 -13.06 -4.29 14.71
N GLU A 211 -14.16 -4.95 15.07
CA GLU A 211 -15.13 -4.47 16.04
C GLU A 211 -15.31 -5.44 17.20
N LYS A 212 -15.56 -4.88 18.39
CA LYS A 212 -15.91 -5.67 19.56
C LYS A 212 -17.43 -5.77 19.71
N LYS A 213 -17.98 -6.96 19.48
CA LYS A 213 -19.41 -7.25 19.63
C LYS A 213 -19.62 -8.25 20.77
N LYS A 214 -20.44 -7.88 21.76
CA LYS A 214 -20.73 -8.69 22.95
C LYS A 214 -19.46 -9.23 23.65
N GLY A 215 -18.42 -8.40 23.72
CA GLY A 215 -17.15 -8.74 24.37
C GLY A 215 -16.13 -9.50 23.50
N GLN A 216 -16.48 -9.87 22.27
CA GLN A 216 -15.59 -10.58 21.34
C GLN A 216 -15.26 -9.71 20.13
N TRP A 217 -14.02 -9.79 19.66
CA TRP A 217 -13.56 -9.07 18.47
C TRP A 217 -13.85 -9.87 17.21
N TYR A 218 -14.26 -9.18 16.15
CA TYR A 218 -14.52 -9.74 14.83
C TYR A 218 -13.92 -8.87 13.74
N LEU A 219 -13.49 -9.48 12.64
CA LEU A 219 -13.28 -8.79 11.37
C LEU A 219 -14.65 -8.48 10.77
N THR A 220 -14.98 -7.20 10.65
CA THR A 220 -16.28 -6.73 10.14
C THR A 220 -16.21 -6.19 8.72
N THR A 221 -15.05 -5.71 8.29
CA THR A 221 -14.83 -5.24 6.93
C THR A 221 -13.45 -5.63 6.45
N PHE A 222 -13.33 -6.10 5.21
CA PHE A 222 -12.05 -6.22 4.50
C PHE A 222 -12.24 -5.93 3.01
N VAL A 223 -11.96 -4.68 2.61
CA VAL A 223 -12.32 -4.14 1.29
C VAL A 223 -11.16 -3.34 0.70
N VAL A 224 -11.13 -3.18 -0.62
CA VAL A 224 -10.16 -2.38 -1.38
C VAL A 224 -10.91 -1.48 -2.38
N GLY A 225 -10.38 -0.28 -2.65
CA GLY A 225 -11.00 0.71 -3.55
C GLY A 225 -11.74 1.82 -2.82
N ASP A 226 -12.60 2.55 -3.52
CA ASP A 226 -13.46 3.61 -3.00
C ASP A 226 -14.96 3.33 -3.22
#